data_AF-A0A0F6NT38-F1
#
_entry.id   AF-A0A0F6NT38-F1
#
_cell.length_a   1.000
_cell.length_b   1.000
_cell.length_c   1.000
_cell.angle_alpha   90.00
_cell.angle_beta   90.00
_cell.angle_gamma   90.00
#
_symmetry.space_group_name_H-M   'P 1'
#
loop_
_entity.id
_entity.type
_entity.pdbx_description
1 polymer ?
#
loop_
_entity_poly.entity_id
_entity_poly.type
_entity_poly.pdbx_seq_one_letter_code
_entity_poly.pdbx_strand_id
1 'polypeptide(L)'
;MDNGIDWFFNFLYVESLRQAVCQYAERASEKLRKERQYCRHISVFIKTSPFAVKEPYYGNVATEKLHTPTQDTRDIIAAATMALERIWKDGHRYAKAGVMLNDFTGSGVSQLQLFDERPPRPHSAELMRVLDGINNSGLGKVWFAGRGIAPSWQMKRDMLSPAYTTRWRDIPVARIG
;
A
#
# COMPACT_ATOMS: atom_id res chain seq x y z
N MET A 1 28.23 -8.78 -24.36
CA MET A 1 28.82 -9.57 -23.27
C MET A 1 28.13 -9.12 -21.98
N ASP A 2 27.46 -10.09 -21.37
CA ASP A 2 26.70 -10.12 -20.11
C ASP A 2 25.52 -9.17 -19.85
N ASN A 3 24.38 -9.58 -20.43
CA ASN A 3 23.12 -9.93 -19.76
C ASN A 3 23.12 -9.95 -18.21
N GLY A 4 23.14 -8.76 -17.59
CA GLY A 4 22.73 -8.58 -16.20
C GLY A 4 21.22 -8.36 -16.14
N ILE A 5 20.49 -9.38 -15.71
CA ILE A 5 19.03 -9.36 -15.68
C ILE A 5 18.55 -8.37 -14.60
N ASP A 6 17.80 -7.34 -15.00
CA ASP A 6 17.25 -6.31 -14.12
C ASP A 6 16.07 -6.89 -13.30
N TRP A 7 16.39 -7.68 -12.27
CA TRP A 7 15.42 -8.36 -11.38
C TRP A 7 15.02 -7.52 -10.14
N PHE A 8 15.47 -6.27 -10.04
CA PHE A 8 15.08 -5.38 -8.94
C PHE A 8 14.14 -4.30 -9.47
N PHE A 9 12.86 -4.39 -9.11
CA PHE A 9 11.86 -3.37 -9.43
C PHE A 9 12.30 -2.01 -8.89
N ASN A 10 12.83 -1.18 -9.79
CA ASN A 10 13.22 0.18 -9.48
C ASN A 10 12.13 1.11 -9.96
N PHE A 11 11.50 1.83 -9.03
CA PHE A 11 10.58 2.91 -9.36
C PHE A 11 11.40 4.08 -9.88
N LEU A 12 11.37 4.29 -11.20
CA LEU A 12 11.99 5.44 -11.88
C LEU A 12 11.05 6.65 -11.95
N TYR A 13 9.74 6.41 -11.93
CA TYR A 13 8.72 7.44 -12.07
C TYR A 13 7.89 7.58 -10.80
N VAL A 14 7.68 8.83 -10.37
CA VAL A 14 6.85 9.19 -9.21
C VAL A 14 5.45 8.57 -9.29
N GLU A 15 4.89 8.49 -10.48
CA GLU A 15 3.56 7.91 -10.73
C GLU A 15 3.49 6.43 -10.35
N SER A 16 4.53 5.66 -10.63
CA SER A 16 4.59 4.25 -10.25
C SER A 16 4.62 4.06 -8.74
N LEU A 17 5.35 4.94 -8.04
CA LEU A 17 5.43 4.91 -6.58
C LEU A 17 4.12 5.36 -5.93
N ARG A 18 3.48 6.39 -6.51
CA ARG A 18 2.14 6.86 -6.10
C ARG A 18 1.10 5.75 -6.24
N GLN A 19 1.07 5.05 -7.37
CA GLN A 19 0.19 3.89 -7.58
C GLN A 19 0.42 2.78 -6.54
N ALA A 20 1.68 2.49 -6.21
CA ALA A 20 2.03 1.51 -5.17
C ALA A 20 1.52 1.93 -3.79
N VAL A 21 1.77 3.18 -3.41
CA VAL A 21 1.30 3.75 -2.14
C VAL A 21 -0.23 3.72 -2.06
N CYS A 22 -0.94 4.12 -3.13
CA CYS A 22 -2.40 4.01 -3.21
C CYS A 22 -2.88 2.58 -2.96
N GLN A 23 -2.31 1.59 -3.65
CA GLN A 23 -2.69 0.19 -3.47
C GLN A 23 -2.41 -0.33 -2.05
N TYR A 24 -1.29 0.06 -1.44
CA TYR A 24 -0.98 -0.35 -0.07
C TYR A 24 -1.90 0.33 0.94
N ALA A 25 -2.21 1.61 0.75
CA ALA A 25 -3.20 2.34 1.54
C ALA A 25 -4.59 1.71 1.45
N GLU A 26 -5.05 1.31 0.26
CA GLU A 26 -6.32 0.58 0.08
C GLU A 26 -6.36 -0.68 0.94
N ARG A 27 -5.37 -1.56 0.80
CA ARG A 27 -5.32 -2.84 1.51
C ARG A 27 -5.19 -2.66 3.02
N ALA A 28 -4.42 -1.67 3.45
CA ALA A 28 -4.29 -1.33 4.87
C ALA A 28 -5.63 -0.84 5.44
N SER A 29 -6.37 -0.02 4.69
CA SER A 29 -7.70 0.47 5.08
C SER A 29 -8.74 -0.66 5.14
N GLU A 30 -8.75 -1.57 4.18
CA GLU A 30 -9.61 -2.76 4.22
C GLU A 30 -9.33 -3.62 5.46
N LYS A 31 -8.06 -3.81 5.81
CA LYS A 31 -7.67 -4.55 7.02
C LYS A 31 -8.12 -3.82 8.29
N LEU A 32 -7.91 -2.50 8.35
CA LEU A 32 -8.34 -1.66 9.46
C LEU A 32 -9.85 -1.78 9.73
N ARG A 33 -10.67 -1.76 8.67
CA ARG A 33 -12.13 -1.96 8.77
C ARG A 33 -12.52 -3.36 9.22
N LYS A 34 -11.81 -4.41 8.76
CA LYS A 34 -12.02 -5.79 9.24
C LYS A 34 -11.78 -5.93 10.74
N GLU A 35 -10.80 -5.20 11.26
CA GLU A 35 -10.47 -5.16 12.69
C GLU A 35 -11.34 -4.16 13.49
N ARG A 36 -12.28 -3.46 12.83
CA ARG A 36 -13.17 -2.44 13.42
C ARG A 36 -12.39 -1.31 14.13
N GLN A 37 -11.24 -0.95 13.57
CA GLN A 37 -10.36 0.09 14.09
C GLN A 37 -10.48 1.36 13.23
N TYR A 38 -10.07 2.49 13.81
CA TYR A 38 -9.84 3.75 13.12
C TYR A 38 -8.38 4.14 13.34
N CYS A 39 -7.76 4.87 12.41
CA CYS A 39 -6.39 5.37 12.56
C CYS A 39 -6.33 6.89 12.45
N ARG A 40 -5.33 7.50 13.10
CA ARG A 40 -5.02 8.93 12.93
C ARG A 40 -3.68 9.17 12.26
N HIS A 41 -2.73 8.25 12.40
CA HIS A 41 -1.39 8.41 11.85
C HIS A 41 -1.21 7.53 10.62
N ILE A 42 -0.87 8.16 9.49
CA ILE A 42 -0.60 7.49 8.22
C ILE A 42 0.84 7.80 7.83
N SER A 43 1.71 6.81 7.91
CA SER A 43 3.12 6.94 7.56
C SER A 43 3.40 6.29 6.22
N VAL A 44 4.21 6.94 5.40
CA VAL A 44 4.75 6.39 4.15
C VAL A 44 6.25 6.36 4.25
N PHE A 45 6.85 5.24 3.88
CA PHE A 45 8.30 5.11 3.80
C PHE A 45 8.72 4.71 2.39
N ILE A 46 9.87 5.21 1.97
CA ILE A 46 10.48 4.90 0.68
C ILE A 46 11.99 4.68 0.88
N LYS A 47 12.56 3.75 0.13
CA LYS A 47 14.01 3.48 0.19
C LYS A 47 14.57 2.99 -1.15
N THR A 48 15.80 3.39 -1.44
CA THR A 48 16.60 2.86 -2.55
C THR A 48 17.24 1.52 -2.13
N SER A 49 17.81 0.81 -3.11
CA SER A 49 18.46 -0.47 -2.84
C SER A 49 19.79 -0.25 -2.13
N PRO A 50 20.05 -0.90 -0.97
CA PRO A 50 21.37 -0.85 -0.34
C PRO A 50 22.43 -1.63 -1.14
N PHE A 51 22.02 -2.42 -2.14
CA PHE A 51 22.92 -3.23 -2.98
C PHE A 51 23.33 -2.52 -4.29
N ALA A 52 22.87 -1.28 -4.51
CA ALA A 52 23.26 -0.50 -5.68
C ALA A 52 24.65 0.10 -5.47
N VAL A 53 25.68 -0.58 -5.96
CA VAL A 53 27.12 -0.28 -5.75
C VAL A 53 27.53 1.13 -6.23
N LYS A 54 26.72 1.81 -7.04
CA LYS A 54 27.04 3.13 -7.63
C LYS A 54 25.99 4.21 -7.34
N GLU A 55 24.99 3.95 -6.52
CA GLU A 55 23.93 4.91 -6.22
C GLU A 55 23.93 5.27 -4.73
N PRO A 56 23.79 6.57 -4.37
CA PRO A 56 23.71 6.96 -2.97
C PRO A 56 22.45 6.35 -2.33
N TYR A 57 22.64 5.71 -1.18
CA TYR A 57 21.52 5.20 -0.39
C TYR A 57 20.64 6.36 0.06
N TYR A 58 19.34 6.24 -0.19
CA TYR A 58 18.34 7.16 0.27
C TYR A 58 17.17 6.39 0.85
N GLY A 59 16.81 6.70 2.10
CA GLY A 59 15.66 6.15 2.78
C GLY A 59 15.03 7.24 3.63
N ASN A 60 13.71 7.36 3.56
CA ASN A 60 13.00 8.37 4.31
C ASN A 60 11.58 7.91 4.67
N VAL A 61 11.01 8.55 5.69
CA VAL A 61 9.65 8.32 6.16
C VAL A 61 8.99 9.66 6.45
N ALA A 62 7.74 9.81 6.02
CA ALA A 62 6.88 10.92 6.41
C ALA A 62 5.59 10.39 7.00
N THR A 63 5.03 11.14 7.94
CA THR A 63 3.79 10.80 8.62
C THR A 63 2.83 11.96 8.52
N GLU A 64 1.59 11.65 8.15
CA GLU A 64 0.45 12.54 8.26
C GLU A 64 -0.38 12.18 9.49
N LYS A 65 -0.72 13.20 10.27
CA LYS A 65 -1.63 13.09 11.41
C LYS A 65 -2.96 13.71 11.05
N LEU A 66 -4.01 12.90 11.09
CA LEU A 66 -5.39 13.36 10.93
C LEU A 66 -5.96 13.80 12.26
N HIS A 67 -6.71 14.90 12.23
CA HIS A 67 -7.42 15.41 13.40
C HIS A 67 -8.54 14.47 13.82
N THR A 68 -9.36 14.00 12.89
CA THR A 68 -10.40 13.00 13.16
C THR A 68 -9.90 11.59 12.82
N PRO A 69 -10.05 10.59 13.71
CA PRO A 69 -9.78 9.20 13.39
C PRO A 69 -10.64 8.72 12.21
N THR A 70 -10.04 8.04 11.25
CA THR A 70 -10.74 7.57 10.05
C THR A 70 -10.39 6.12 9.71
N GLN A 71 -11.33 5.49 9.00
CA GLN A 71 -11.14 4.23 8.30
C GLN A 71 -11.60 4.33 6.84
N ASP A 72 -11.85 5.55 6.35
CA ASP A 72 -12.21 5.82 4.96
C ASP A 72 -10.95 5.71 4.09
N THR A 73 -10.99 4.81 3.11
CA THR A 73 -9.85 4.58 2.21
C THR A 73 -9.44 5.85 1.46
N ARG A 74 -10.38 6.75 1.15
CA ARG A 74 -10.08 7.99 0.39
C ARG A 74 -9.23 8.94 1.20
N ASP A 75 -9.53 9.08 2.50
CA ASP A 75 -8.78 9.98 3.39
C ASP A 75 -7.39 9.40 3.69
N ILE A 76 -7.28 8.08 3.84
CA ILE A 76 -6.00 7.38 4.04
C ILE A 76 -5.13 7.47 2.79
N ILE A 77 -5.70 7.27 1.59
CA ILE A 77 -4.97 7.46 0.32
C ILE A 77 -4.49 8.91 0.17
N ALA A 78 -5.34 9.90 0.47
CA ALA A 78 -4.96 11.31 0.39
C ALA A 78 -3.80 11.63 1.34
N ALA A 79 -3.88 11.20 2.59
CA ALA A 79 -2.81 11.36 3.58
C ALA A 79 -1.51 10.66 3.15
N ALA A 80 -1.60 9.43 2.66
CA ALA A 80 -0.43 8.69 2.17
C ALA A 80 0.21 9.37 0.94
N THR A 81 -0.60 9.92 0.03
CA THR A 81 -0.11 10.65 -1.15
C THR A 81 0.63 11.92 -0.74
N MET A 82 0.08 12.72 0.18
CA MET A 82 0.76 13.92 0.71
C MET A 82 2.06 13.57 1.44
N ALA A 83 2.07 12.48 2.22
CA ALA A 83 3.28 12.00 2.86
C ALA A 83 4.36 11.60 1.85
N LEU A 84 3.97 10.91 0.77
CA LEU A 84 4.87 10.50 -0.30
C LEU A 84 5.51 11.72 -0.99
N GLU A 85 4.72 12.73 -1.33
CA GLU A 85 5.19 13.93 -2.03
C GLU A 85 6.28 14.68 -1.24
N ARG A 86 6.25 14.64 0.10
CA ARG A 86 7.28 15.27 0.94
C ARG A 86 8.61 14.52 1.00
N ILE A 87 8.60 13.22 0.76
CA ILE A 87 9.80 12.37 0.90
C ILE A 87 10.35 11.92 -0.44
N TRP A 88 9.59 12.11 -1.52
CA TRP A 88 10.04 11.89 -2.87
C TRP A 88 11.22 12.81 -3.22
N LYS A 89 12.23 12.26 -3.89
CA LYS A 89 13.33 13.00 -4.49
C LYS A 89 13.58 12.46 -5.89
N ASP A 90 13.62 13.37 -6.85
CA ASP A 90 13.99 13.02 -8.22
C ASP A 90 15.43 12.52 -8.30
N GLY A 91 15.71 11.69 -9.31
CA GLY A 91 17.04 11.12 -9.54
C GLY A 91 17.37 9.90 -8.68
N HIS A 92 16.46 9.41 -7.84
CA HIS A 92 16.63 8.17 -7.07
C HIS A 92 15.81 7.01 -7.62
N ARG A 93 16.43 5.83 -7.69
CA ARG A 93 15.74 4.58 -7.99
C ARG A 93 15.27 3.93 -6.71
N TYR A 94 14.00 4.11 -6.38
CA TYR A 94 13.43 3.50 -5.20
C TYR A 94 13.21 2.00 -5.43
N ALA A 95 13.63 1.19 -4.47
CA ALA A 95 13.49 -0.26 -4.50
C ALA A 95 12.36 -0.77 -3.60
N LYS A 96 11.89 0.05 -2.66
CA LYS A 96 10.77 -0.30 -1.78
C LYS A 96 9.99 0.93 -1.33
N ALA A 97 8.67 0.78 -1.28
CA ALA A 97 7.76 1.69 -0.61
C ALA A 97 6.78 0.92 0.27
N GLY A 98 6.14 1.61 1.21
CA GLY A 98 5.06 1.04 1.99
C GLY A 98 4.27 2.08 2.78
N VAL A 99 3.10 1.67 3.25
CA VAL A 99 2.19 2.46 4.08
C VAL A 99 2.05 1.77 5.43
N MET A 100 2.12 2.54 6.51
CA MET A 100 1.89 2.09 7.87
C MET A 100 0.81 2.95 8.52
N LEU A 101 -0.20 2.31 9.08
CA LEU A 101 -1.25 2.97 9.85
C LEU A 101 -0.94 2.82 11.33
N ASN A 102 -1.13 3.87 12.11
CA ASN A 102 -0.82 3.94 13.53
C ASN A 102 -1.89 4.77 14.27
N ASP A 103 -1.77 4.78 15.61
CA ASP A 103 -2.71 5.46 16.52
C ASP A 103 -4.13 4.94 16.32
N PHE A 104 -4.31 3.66 16.67
CA PHE A 104 -5.55 2.94 16.49
C PHE A 104 -6.52 3.18 17.64
N THR A 105 -7.79 3.39 17.30
CA THR A 105 -8.90 3.54 18.24
C THR A 105 -10.07 2.67 17.82
N GLY A 106 -10.78 2.09 18.80
CA GLY A 106 -11.98 1.29 18.58
C GLY A 106 -13.24 2.12 18.33
N SER A 107 -13.19 3.44 18.54
CA SER A 107 -14.30 4.34 18.21
C SER A 107 -13.84 5.45 17.27
N GLY A 108 -14.63 5.69 16.22
CA GLY A 108 -14.50 6.86 15.34
C GLY A 108 -15.09 8.13 15.94
N VAL A 109 -15.56 8.07 17.20
CA VAL A 109 -16.16 9.19 17.90
C VAL A 109 -15.03 10.06 18.43
N SER A 110 -14.69 11.08 17.65
CA SER A 110 -13.94 12.23 18.14
C SER A 110 -14.91 13.39 18.30
N GLN A 111 -14.78 14.16 19.38
CA GLN A 111 -15.46 15.43 19.48
C GLN A 111 -14.98 16.29 18.30
N LEU A 112 -15.88 16.60 17.35
CA LEU A 112 -15.57 17.45 16.21
C LEU A 112 -14.98 18.74 16.75
N GLN A 113 -13.74 19.03 16.36
CA GLN A 113 -13.13 20.30 16.68
C GLN A 113 -13.79 21.35 15.79
N LEU A 114 -14.04 22.55 16.31
CA LEU A 114 -14.62 23.67 15.55
C LEU A 114 -13.76 24.02 14.30
N PHE A 115 -12.52 23.54 14.25
CA PHE A 115 -11.52 23.77 13.21
C PHE A 115 -11.10 22.51 12.45
N ASP A 116 -11.92 21.46 12.43
CA ASP A 116 -11.61 20.27 11.61
C ASP A 116 -11.67 20.63 10.12
N GLU A 117 -10.50 20.76 9.48
CA GLU A 117 -10.37 21.01 8.04
C GLU A 117 -10.95 19.88 7.17
N ARG A 118 -11.15 18.69 7.75
CA ARG A 118 -11.68 17.50 7.08
C ARG A 118 -12.66 16.75 7.98
N PRO A 119 -13.92 17.22 8.09
CA PRO A 119 -14.93 16.48 8.82
C PRO A 119 -15.18 15.10 8.15
N PRO A 120 -15.67 14.10 8.92
CA PRO A 120 -16.04 12.81 8.36
C PRO A 120 -16.97 12.97 7.16
N ARG A 121 -16.63 12.34 6.03
CA ARG A 121 -17.43 12.46 4.81
C ARG A 121 -18.83 11.86 5.04
N PRO A 122 -19.91 12.52 4.56
CA PRO A 122 -21.25 11.96 4.66
C PRO A 122 -21.32 10.61 3.94
N HIS A 123 -22.05 9.66 4.53
CA HIS A 123 -22.23 8.29 4.01
C HIS A 123 -20.93 7.48 3.81
N SER A 124 -19.81 7.90 4.41
CA SER A 124 -18.52 7.22 4.30
C SER A 124 -18.60 5.73 4.70
N ALA A 125 -19.19 5.44 5.85
CA ALA A 125 -19.30 4.07 6.37
C ALA A 125 -20.13 3.16 5.44
N GLU A 126 -21.18 3.70 4.81
CA GLU A 126 -22.05 2.95 3.91
C GLU A 126 -21.34 2.65 2.60
N LEU A 127 -20.66 3.65 2.03
CA LEU A 127 -19.85 3.46 0.84
C LEU A 127 -18.74 2.44 1.06
N MET A 128 -17.96 2.56 2.14
CA MET A 128 -16.87 1.63 2.42
C MET A 128 -17.38 0.19 2.60
N ARG A 129 -18.53 0.02 3.24
CA ARG A 129 -19.19 -1.28 3.38
C ARG A 129 -19.60 -1.88 2.04
N VAL A 130 -20.13 -1.08 1.11
CA VAL A 130 -20.46 -1.54 -0.25
C VAL A 130 -19.19 -1.94 -1.01
N LEU A 131 -18.15 -1.10 -0.96
CA LEU A 131 -16.87 -1.38 -1.62
C LEU A 131 -16.23 -2.67 -1.10
N ASP A 132 -16.16 -2.83 0.23
CA ASP A 132 -15.65 -4.04 0.86
C ASP A 132 -16.51 -5.26 0.51
N GLY A 133 -17.84 -5.10 0.46
CA GLY A 133 -18.76 -6.15 0.04
C GLY A 133 -18.45 -6.65 -1.37
N ILE A 134 -18.25 -5.74 -2.32
CA ILE A 134 -17.85 -6.07 -3.69
C ILE A 134 -16.48 -6.78 -3.68
N ASN A 135 -15.48 -6.22 -3.00
CA ASN A 135 -14.11 -6.76 -2.99
C ASN A 135 -13.98 -8.13 -2.30
N ASN A 136 -14.87 -8.45 -1.34
CA ASN A 136 -14.90 -9.76 -0.68
C ASN A 136 -15.86 -10.76 -1.32
N SER A 137 -16.73 -10.34 -2.26
CA SER A 137 -17.72 -11.21 -2.93
C SER A 137 -17.10 -12.26 -3.85
N GLY A 138 -15.87 -12.03 -4.33
CA GLY A 138 -15.20 -12.89 -5.32
C GLY A 138 -15.72 -12.74 -6.76
N LEU A 139 -16.77 -11.93 -6.98
CA LEU A 139 -17.37 -11.68 -8.30
C LEU A 139 -16.63 -10.59 -9.11
N GLY A 140 -15.75 -9.84 -8.45
CA GLY A 140 -14.97 -8.77 -9.05
C GLY A 140 -14.17 -8.01 -7.99
N LYS A 141 -13.33 -7.07 -8.44
CA LYS A 141 -12.63 -6.13 -7.56
C LYS A 141 -12.85 -4.71 -8.07
N VAL A 142 -13.07 -3.79 -7.14
CA VAL A 142 -13.07 -2.35 -7.36
C VAL A 142 -11.85 -1.74 -6.68
N TRP A 143 -11.28 -0.74 -7.32
CA TRP A 143 -10.12 -0.01 -6.82
C TRP A 143 -10.27 1.48 -7.09
N PHE A 144 -9.54 2.30 -6.35
CA PHE A 144 -9.54 3.74 -6.56
C PHE A 144 -8.64 4.10 -7.74
N ALA A 145 -9.01 5.14 -8.48
CA ALA A 145 -8.30 5.57 -9.69
C ALA A 145 -6.80 5.84 -9.46
N GLY A 146 -6.43 6.29 -8.26
CA GLY A 146 -5.04 6.53 -7.88
C GLY A 146 -4.12 5.30 -7.90
N ARG A 147 -4.68 4.08 -8.01
CA ARG A 147 -3.92 2.83 -8.15
C ARG A 147 -3.45 2.54 -9.59
N GLY A 148 -4.05 3.18 -10.60
CA GLY A 148 -3.81 2.84 -12.00
C GLY A 148 -4.44 1.49 -12.41
N ILE A 149 -4.40 1.17 -13.72
CA ILE A 149 -5.13 0.04 -14.32
C ILE A 149 -4.25 -1.23 -14.43
N ALA A 150 -2.93 -1.09 -14.47
CA ALA A 150 -2.00 -2.23 -14.49
C ALA A 150 -0.62 -1.79 -13.95
N PRO A 151 -0.33 -2.01 -12.67
CA PRO A 151 0.95 -1.60 -12.11
C PRO A 151 2.10 -2.49 -12.64
N SER A 152 3.03 -1.91 -13.40
CA SER A 152 4.25 -2.57 -13.88
C SER A 152 5.19 -3.03 -12.75
N TRP A 153 5.01 -2.50 -11.54
CA TRP A 153 5.73 -2.84 -10.32
C TRP A 153 5.11 -4.02 -9.56
N GLN A 154 4.02 -4.62 -10.05
CA GLN A 154 3.45 -5.80 -9.41
C GLN A 154 4.49 -6.94 -9.41
N MET A 155 4.69 -7.56 -8.25
CA MET A 155 5.67 -8.63 -8.06
C MET A 155 5.51 -9.71 -9.15
N LYS A 156 6.51 -9.85 -10.01
CA LYS A 156 6.61 -10.98 -10.94
C LYS A 156 6.77 -12.25 -10.10
N ARG A 157 5.78 -13.11 -10.20
CA ARG A 157 5.67 -14.36 -9.43
C ARG A 157 6.36 -15.54 -10.12
N ASP A 158 7.06 -15.27 -11.21
CA ASP A 158 7.64 -16.27 -12.12
C ASP A 158 8.80 -17.07 -11.48
N MET A 159 9.29 -16.63 -10.32
CA MET A 159 10.36 -17.27 -9.55
C MET A 159 9.90 -17.68 -8.14
N LEU A 160 8.59 -17.86 -7.91
CA LEU A 160 8.11 -18.47 -6.67
C LEU A 160 8.59 -19.93 -6.61
N SER A 161 9.37 -20.26 -5.58
CA SER A 161 9.65 -21.65 -5.24
C SER A 161 8.32 -22.39 -5.05
N PRO A 162 8.21 -23.66 -5.46
CA PRO A 162 6.99 -24.43 -5.28
C PRO A 162 6.55 -24.42 -3.82
N ALA A 163 5.25 -24.31 -3.57
CA ALA A 163 4.68 -24.17 -2.24
C ALA A 163 4.58 -25.53 -1.54
N TYR A 164 5.72 -26.19 -1.33
CA TYR A 164 5.85 -27.57 -0.86
C TYR A 164 5.03 -27.90 0.41
N THR A 165 4.85 -26.92 1.30
CA THR A 165 4.16 -27.11 2.59
C THR A 165 2.69 -26.70 2.57
N THR A 166 2.24 -25.96 1.56
CA THR A 166 0.89 -25.37 1.52
C THR A 166 0.09 -25.75 0.29
N ARG A 167 0.70 -26.44 -0.68
CA ARG A 167 0.05 -26.87 -1.92
C ARG A 167 0.50 -28.28 -2.30
N TRP A 168 -0.42 -29.24 -2.16
CA TRP A 168 -0.17 -30.66 -2.46
C TRP A 168 0.35 -30.92 -3.89
N ARG A 169 -0.04 -30.10 -4.87
CA ARG A 169 0.40 -30.22 -6.27
C ARG A 169 1.86 -29.84 -6.51
N ASP A 170 2.47 -29.17 -5.54
CA ASP A 170 3.84 -28.67 -5.63
C ASP A 170 4.84 -29.64 -4.98
N ILE A 171 4.36 -30.75 -4.39
CA ILE A 171 5.20 -31.78 -3.75
C ILE A 171 5.91 -32.62 -4.83
N PRO A 172 7.24 -32.84 -4.73
CA PRO A 172 7.98 -33.67 -5.68
C PRO A 172 7.48 -35.11 -5.67
N VAL A 173 7.19 -35.67 -6.85
CA VAL A 173 6.80 -37.07 -6.99
C VAL A 173 8.05 -37.93 -7.17
N ALA A 174 8.37 -38.75 -6.17
CA ALA A 174 9.41 -39.75 -6.29
C ALA A 174 8.95 -40.86 -7.24
N ARG A 175 9.74 -41.14 -8.28
CA ARG A 175 9.56 -42.32 -9.14
C ARG A 175 10.67 -43.30 -8.82
N ILE A 176 10.29 -44.54 -8.54
CA ILE A 176 11.23 -45.65 -8.36
C ILE A 176 11.48 -46.23 -9.74
N GLY A 177 12.75 -46.26 -10.15
CA GLY A 177 13.25 -47.00 -11.31
C GLY A 177 14.23 -48.06 -10.82
#